data_AF-A0A9P1EJV6-F1
#
_entry.id   AF-A0A9P1EJV6-F1
#
_cell.length_a   1.000
_cell.length_b   1.000
_cell.length_c   1.000
_cell.angle_alpha   90.00
_cell.angle_beta   90.00
_cell.angle_gamma   90.00
#
_symmetry.space_group_name_H-M   'P 1'
#
loop_
_entity.id
_entity.type
_entity.pdbx_description
1 polymer ?
#
loop_
_entity_poly.entity_id
_entity_poly.type
_entity_poly.pdbx_seq_one_letter_code
_entity_poly.pdbx_strand_id
1 'polypeptide(L)'
;MGKGRKNVKGIKIPQTVARVLIEVDVSKPPPLSVKFKLKSGRFYIQYVIYDTFHDYYFHCKKFGHRPFTCNVLHEFERKEREDEVNKRQVGIAEKRGDPIRMEAILEKKETTPEIDKSKGN
;
A
#
# COMPACT_ATOMS: atom_id res chain seq x y z
N MET A 1 -66.92 23.26 7.82
CA MET A 1 -65.54 23.27 8.36
C MET A 1 -64.71 22.22 7.63
N GLY A 2 -63.93 22.60 6.60
CA GLY A 2 -63.01 21.70 5.90
C GLY A 2 -61.61 22.32 5.89
N LYS A 3 -60.69 21.74 6.65
CA LYS A 3 -59.32 22.27 6.83
C LYS A 3 -58.53 22.14 5.53
N GLY A 4 -58.08 23.28 5.00
CA GLY A 4 -57.24 23.36 3.81
C GLY A 4 -55.90 22.64 4.01
N ARG A 5 -55.59 21.71 3.11
CA ARG A 5 -54.28 21.07 3.01
C ARG A 5 -53.26 22.14 2.58
N LYS A 6 -52.30 22.45 3.45
CA LYS A 6 -51.18 23.34 3.12
C LYS A 6 -50.27 22.59 2.14
N ASN A 7 -50.12 23.14 0.94
CA ASN A 7 -49.12 22.71 -0.04
C ASN A 7 -47.72 22.94 0.55
N VAL A 8 -47.03 21.85 0.92
CA VAL A 8 -45.60 21.90 1.26
C VAL A 8 -44.87 22.03 -0.07
N LYS A 9 -44.44 23.25 -0.41
CA LYS A 9 -43.55 23.49 -1.54
C LYS A 9 -42.31 22.62 -1.34
N GLY A 10 -42.07 21.68 -2.25
CA GLY A 10 -40.85 20.88 -2.26
C GLY A 10 -39.64 21.82 -2.22
N ILE A 11 -38.78 21.62 -1.22
CA ILE A 11 -37.52 22.32 -1.10
C ILE A 11 -36.70 21.91 -2.32
N LYS A 12 -36.61 22.78 -3.33
CA LYS A 12 -35.65 22.63 -4.42
C LYS A 12 -34.29 22.93 -3.81
N ILE A 13 -33.54 21.90 -3.46
CA ILE A 13 -32.12 22.04 -3.16
C ILE A 13 -31.48 22.53 -4.46
N PRO A 14 -30.94 23.77 -4.54
CA PRO A 14 -30.21 24.17 -5.72
C PRO A 14 -29.01 23.24 -5.84
N GLN A 15 -28.98 22.43 -6.89
CA GLN A 15 -27.84 21.58 -7.22
C GLN A 15 -26.68 22.47 -7.72
N THR A 16 -26.06 23.24 -6.82
CA THR A 16 -24.80 23.93 -7.11
C THR A 16 -23.68 22.94 -6.85
N VAL A 17 -23.55 21.96 -7.74
CA VAL A 17 -22.41 21.04 -7.73
C VAL A 17 -21.16 21.79 -8.15
N ALA A 18 -20.08 21.67 -7.36
CA ALA A 18 -18.76 22.17 -7.74
C ALA A 18 -17.92 20.99 -8.24
N ARG A 19 -17.24 21.17 -9.38
CA ARG A 19 -16.26 20.21 -9.88
C ARG A 19 -14.87 20.66 -9.44
N VAL A 20 -14.09 19.73 -8.91
CA VAL A 20 -12.73 20.01 -8.47
C VAL A 20 -11.80 18.98 -9.11
N LEU A 21 -10.67 19.45 -9.64
CA LEU A 21 -9.60 18.61 -10.12
C LEU A 21 -8.55 18.49 -9.00
N ILE A 22 -8.08 17.28 -8.74
CA ILE A 22 -7.09 16.98 -7.71
C ILE A 22 -6.01 16.13 -8.35
N GLU A 23 -4.76 16.57 -8.25
CA GLU A 23 -3.61 15.77 -8.60
C GLU A 23 -3.22 14.91 -7.38
N VAL A 24 -3.09 13.61 -7.60
CA VAL A 24 -2.76 12.64 -6.55
C VAL A 24 -1.52 11.88 -6.97
N ASP A 25 -0.57 11.78 -6.03
CA ASP A 25 0.62 10.95 -6.18
C ASP A 25 0.27 9.48 -5.90
N VAL A 26 0.30 8.67 -6.95
CA VAL A 26 -0.06 7.24 -6.90
C VAL A 26 1.00 6.36 -6.22
N SER A 27 2.15 6.90 -5.82
CA SER A 27 3.07 6.18 -4.93
C SER A 27 2.63 6.21 -3.46
N LYS A 28 1.66 7.07 -3.12
CA LYS A 28 1.16 7.28 -1.76
C LYS A 28 -0.22 6.66 -1.58
N PRO A 29 -0.64 6.43 -0.33
CA PRO A 29 -1.99 5.96 -0.04
C PRO A 29 -3.05 6.94 -0.59
N PRO A 30 -4.16 6.44 -1.15
CA PRO A 30 -5.26 7.29 -1.60
C PRO A 30 -5.79 8.20 -0.48
N PRO A 31 -6.07 9.49 -0.76
CA PRO A 31 -6.62 10.40 0.24
C PRO A 31 -8.06 10.02 0.61
N LEU A 32 -8.32 9.86 1.92
CA LEU A 32 -9.67 9.61 2.44
C LEU A 32 -10.52 10.88 2.56
N SER A 33 -9.87 12.05 2.57
CA SER A 33 -10.54 13.35 2.60
C SER A 33 -9.69 14.43 1.97
N VAL A 34 -10.34 15.49 1.50
CA VAL A 34 -9.72 16.65 0.86
C VAL A 34 -10.23 17.91 1.53
N LYS A 35 -9.31 18.77 1.97
CA LYS A 35 -9.61 20.02 2.65
C LYS A 35 -9.45 21.20 1.69
N PHE A 36 -10.52 21.96 1.49
CA PHE A 36 -10.55 23.15 0.64
C PHE A 36 -10.61 24.41 1.50
N LYS A 37 -9.83 25.43 1.13
CA LYS A 37 -9.98 26.78 1.67
C LYS A 37 -10.91 27.57 0.77
N LEU A 38 -12.05 27.99 1.32
CA LEU A 38 -13.01 28.83 0.61
C LEU A 38 -12.53 30.29 0.60
N LYS A 39 -13.01 31.08 -0.37
CA LYS A 39 -12.73 32.52 -0.43
C LYS A 39 -13.18 33.27 0.83
N SER A 40 -14.18 32.74 1.54
CA SER A 40 -14.65 33.25 2.84
C SER A 40 -13.68 33.01 4.00
N GLY A 41 -12.54 32.35 3.77
CA GLY A 41 -11.57 31.97 4.80
C GLY A 41 -11.95 30.71 5.57
N ARG A 42 -13.16 30.17 5.38
CA ARG A 42 -13.60 28.90 5.99
C ARG A 42 -12.98 27.70 5.27
N PHE A 43 -12.89 26.58 5.97
CA PHE A 43 -12.48 25.32 5.38
C PHE A 43 -13.68 24.40 5.17
N TYR A 44 -13.68 23.69 4.03
CA TYR A 44 -14.62 22.62 3.74
C TYR A 44 -13.83 21.31 3.60
N ILE A 45 -14.31 20.24 4.24
CA ILE A 45 -13.69 18.92 4.15
C ILE A 45 -14.65 18.02 3.38
N GLN A 46 -14.20 17.50 2.25
CA GLN A 46 -14.91 16.50 1.48
C GLN A 46 -14.30 15.13 1.77
N TYR A 47 -15.11 14.19 2.26
CA TYR A 47 -14.72 12.79 2.34
C TYR A 47 -14.80 12.15 0.95
N VAL A 48 -13.80 11.34 0.61
CA VAL A 48 -13.70 10.68 -0.70
C VAL A 48 -14.26 9.27 -0.57
N ILE A 49 -15.20 8.93 -1.44
CA ILE A 49 -15.73 7.56 -1.60
C ILE A 49 -15.25 7.07 -2.96
N TYR A 50 -14.50 5.97 -2.96
CA TYR A 50 -14.02 5.32 -4.18
C TYR A 50 -15.01 4.25 -4.60
N ASP A 51 -15.44 4.29 -5.88
CA ASP A 51 -16.37 3.32 -6.45
C ASP A 51 -15.72 1.93 -6.59
N THR A 52 -14.47 1.91 -7.07
CA THR A 52 -13.61 0.73 -7.11
C THR A 52 -12.26 1.07 -6.49
N PHE A 53 -12.04 0.62 -5.25
CA PHE A 53 -10.74 0.74 -4.61
C PHE A 53 -9.81 -0.33 -5.20
N HIS A 54 -8.88 0.07 -6.06
CA HIS A 54 -7.82 -0.85 -6.48
C HIS A 54 -6.98 -1.18 -5.25
N ASP A 55 -6.68 -2.47 -5.04
CA ASP A 55 -5.90 -2.96 -3.90
C ASP A 55 -4.59 -2.17 -3.81
N TYR A 56 -4.54 -1.16 -2.92
CA TYR A 56 -3.32 -0.47 -2.55
C TYR A 56 -2.61 -1.35 -1.53
N TYR A 57 -1.55 -2.02 -1.95
CA TYR A 57 -0.83 -2.90 -1.05
C TYR A 57 0.27 -2.14 -0.32
N PHE A 58 0.15 -2.10 1.01
CA PHE A 58 1.03 -1.36 1.91
C PHE A 58 2.51 -1.77 1.81
N HIS A 59 2.81 -3.06 1.55
CA HIS A 59 4.19 -3.57 1.60
C HIS A 59 5.09 -2.97 0.52
N CYS A 60 4.58 -2.87 -0.72
CA CYS A 60 5.35 -2.33 -1.84
C CYS A 60 4.80 -1.01 -2.37
N LYS A 61 3.82 -0.42 -1.70
CA LYS A 61 3.22 0.90 -2.00
C LYS A 61 2.75 1.05 -3.46
N LYS A 62 2.21 -0.02 -4.04
CA LYS A 62 1.73 -0.06 -5.43
C LYS A 62 0.26 -0.48 -5.50
N PHE A 63 -0.44 0.06 -6.49
CA PHE A 63 -1.78 -0.36 -6.85
C PHE A 63 -1.78 -1.63 -7.71
N GLY A 64 -2.90 -2.34 -7.72
CA GLY A 64 -3.21 -3.32 -8.76
C GLY A 64 -2.73 -4.74 -8.50
N HIS A 65 -2.38 -5.08 -7.26
CA HIS A 65 -2.09 -6.47 -6.89
C HIS A 65 -2.51 -6.75 -5.44
N ARG A 66 -2.82 -8.02 -5.17
CA ARG A 66 -3.18 -8.49 -3.83
C ARG A 66 -1.92 -8.75 -2.99
N PRO A 67 -2.04 -8.78 -1.65
CA PRO A 67 -0.94 -9.17 -0.77
C PRO A 67 -0.24 -10.47 -1.20
N PHE A 68 -1.02 -11.48 -1.58
CA PHE A 68 -0.52 -12.80 -2.00
C PHE A 68 0.20 -12.80 -3.37
N THR A 69 0.07 -11.71 -4.13
CA THR A 69 0.70 -11.55 -5.45
C THR A 69 1.79 -10.47 -5.43
N CYS A 70 2.25 -10.05 -4.24
CA CYS A 70 3.32 -9.08 -4.12
C CYS A 70 4.68 -9.74 -4.35
N ASN A 71 5.27 -9.50 -5.51
CA ASN A 71 6.59 -10.04 -5.86
C ASN A 71 7.67 -9.67 -4.84
N VAL A 72 7.60 -8.46 -4.26
CA VAL A 72 8.54 -7.99 -3.24
C VAL A 72 8.43 -8.84 -1.96
N LEU A 73 7.22 -9.21 -1.56
CA LEU A 73 7.01 -10.09 -0.41
C LEU A 73 7.53 -11.50 -0.70
N HIS A 74 7.23 -12.04 -1.88
CA HIS A 74 7.72 -13.36 -2.30
C HIS A 74 9.25 -13.43 -2.38
N GLU A 75 9.91 -12.38 -2.89
CA GLU A 75 11.37 -12.30 -2.92
C GLU A 75 11.96 -12.23 -1.51
N PHE A 76 11.34 -11.47 -0.61
CA PHE A 76 11.75 -11.39 0.79
C PHE A 76 11.62 -12.74 1.51
N GLU A 77 10.45 -13.38 1.42
CA GLU A 77 10.18 -14.71 2.01
C GLU A 77 11.11 -15.78 1.43
N ARG A 78 11.41 -15.70 0.13
CA ARG A 78 12.37 -16.61 -0.52
C ARG A 78 13.77 -16.43 0.05
N LYS A 79 14.24 -15.19 0.20
CA LYS A 79 15.56 -14.89 0.76
C LYS A 79 15.68 -15.34 2.21
N GLU A 80 14.67 -15.09 3.04
CA GLU A 80 14.67 -15.56 4.44
C GLU A 80 14.76 -17.08 4.52
N ARG A 81 14.01 -17.79 3.66
CA ARG A 81 14.09 -19.26 3.58
C ARG A 81 15.47 -19.74 3.13
N GLU A 82 16.06 -19.10 2.13
CA GLU A 82 17.42 -19.41 1.66
C GLU A 82 18.47 -19.17 2.76
N ASP A 83 18.35 -18.07 3.52
CA ASP A 83 19.21 -17.76 4.67
C ASP A 83 19.08 -18.80 5.79
N GLU A 84 17.87 -19.26 6.10
CA GLU A 84 17.66 -20.34 7.08
C GLU A 84 18.31 -21.65 6.64
N VAL A 85 18.13 -22.04 5.37
CA VAL A 85 18.73 -23.26 4.81
C VAL A 85 20.26 -23.17 4.86
N ASN A 86 20.82 -22.03 4.45
CA ASN A 86 22.26 -21.81 4.49
C ASN A 86 22.80 -21.89 5.93
N LYS A 87 22.14 -21.26 6.90
CA LYS A 87 22.52 -21.33 8.32
C LYS A 87 22.53 -22.77 8.85
N ARG A 88 21.54 -23.58 8.48
CA ARG A 88 21.51 -25.01 8.83
C ARG A 88 22.66 -25.78 8.18
N GLN A 89 22.98 -25.49 6.92
CA GLN A 89 24.08 -26.15 6.21
C GLN A 89 25.46 -25.78 6.78
N VAL A 90 25.67 -24.52 7.20
CA VAL A 90 26.88 -24.10 7.91
C VAL A 90 27.03 -24.89 9.21
N GLY A 91 25.98 -24.96 10.04
CA GLY A 91 26.04 -25.73 11.29
C GLY A 91 26.25 -27.24 11.09
N ILE A 92 25.87 -27.80 9.94
CA ILE A 92 26.19 -29.20 9.57
C ILE A 92 27.66 -29.33 9.15
N ALA A 93 28.19 -28.39 8.36
CA ALA A 93 29.58 -28.38 7.93
C ALA A 93 30.54 -28.17 9.11
N GLU A 94 30.19 -27.30 10.07
CA GLU A 94 30.89 -27.13 11.35
C GLU A 94 31.01 -28.44 12.11
N LYS A 95 29.87 -29.13 12.32
CA LYS A 95 29.85 -30.42 13.04
C LYS A 95 30.65 -31.52 12.35
N ARG A 96 30.82 -31.43 11.03
CA ARG A 96 31.59 -32.38 10.22
C ARG A 96 33.06 -32.03 10.10
N GLY A 97 33.48 -30.84 10.55
CA GLY A 97 34.84 -30.34 10.37
C GLY A 97 35.19 -30.14 8.89
N ASP A 98 34.24 -29.67 8.06
CA ASP A 98 34.43 -29.44 6.63
C ASP A 98 34.51 -27.93 6.32
N PRO A 99 35.71 -27.32 6.41
CA PRO A 99 35.89 -25.88 6.25
C PRO A 99 35.65 -25.42 4.80
N ILE A 100 36.01 -26.23 3.81
CA ILE A 100 35.82 -25.92 2.38
C ILE A 100 34.32 -25.75 2.09
N ARG A 101 33.49 -26.63 2.66
CA ARG A 101 32.03 -26.53 2.50
C ARG A 101 31.45 -25.31 3.21
N MET A 102 31.99 -24.89 4.36
CA MET A 102 31.56 -23.67 5.03
C MET A 102 31.86 -22.42 4.22
N GLU A 103 33.09 -22.28 3.72
CA GLU A 103 33.52 -21.14 2.90
C GLU A 103 32.64 -20.98 1.66
N ALA A 104 32.36 -22.08 0.96
CA ALA A 104 31.50 -22.08 -0.21
C ALA A 104 30.03 -21.66 0.06
N ILE A 105 29.52 -21.84 1.28
CA ILE A 105 28.18 -21.39 1.68
C ILE A 105 28.18 -19.90 2.02
N LEU A 106 29.23 -19.42 2.68
CA LEU A 106 29.39 -18.01 3.05
C LEU A 106 29.62 -17.12 1.81
N GLU A 107 30.45 -17.55 0.86
CA GLU A 107 30.71 -16.83 -0.39
C GLU A 107 29.45 -16.69 -1.27
N LYS A 108 28.58 -17.72 -1.27
CA LYS A 108 27.27 -17.65 -1.93
C LYS A 108 26.34 -16.60 -1.32
N LYS A 109 26.50 -16.27 -0.04
CA LYS A 109 25.69 -15.25 0.65
C LYS A 109 26.15 -13.83 0.29
N GLU A 110 27.45 -13.63 0.11
CA GLU A 110 28.03 -12.33 -0.27
C GLU A 110 27.70 -11.94 -1.72
N THR A 111 27.52 -12.92 -2.59
CA THR A 111 27.19 -12.70 -4.02
C THR A 111 25.70 -12.50 -4.28
N THR A 112 24.82 -12.85 -3.34
CA THR A 112 23.39 -12.54 -3.45
C THR A 112 23.11 -11.07 -3.14
N PRO A 113 22.44 -10.31 -4.04
CA PRO A 113 22.15 -8.91 -3.79
C PRO A 113 21.33 -8.71 -2.51
N GLU A 114 21.70 -7.70 -1.71
CA GLU A 114 20.87 -7.24 -0.61
C GLU A 114 19.59 -6.63 -1.17
N ILE A 115 18.46 -7.27 -0.89
CA ILE A 115 17.14 -6.71 -1.19
C ILE A 115 16.96 -5.53 -0.24
N ASP A 116 17.08 -4.32 -0.79
CA ASP A 116 16.86 -3.08 -0.08
C ASP A 116 15.38 -2.99 0.33
N LYS A 117 15.13 -3.13 1.64
CA LYS A 117 13.79 -3.05 2.26
C LYS A 117 13.07 -1.72 1.99
N SER A 118 13.77 -0.71 1.44
CA SER A 118 13.22 0.60 1.08
C SER A 118 12.88 0.76 -0.41
N LYS A 119 13.31 -0.15 -1.29
CA LYS A 119 13.13 -0.04 -2.76
C LYS A 119 12.00 -0.93 -3.27
N GLY A 120 10.78 -0.64 -2.82
CA GLY A 120 9.59 -0.86 -3.65
C GLY A 120 9.37 0.38 -4.51
N ASN A 121 10.08 0.49 -5.64
CA ASN A 121 9.93 1.59 -6.61
C ASN A 121 8.98 1.17 -7.72
#